data_AF-A0A0J6DUT2-F1
#
_entry.id   AF-A0A0J6DUT2-F1
#
_cell.length_a   1.000
_cell.length_b   1.000
_cell.length_c   1.000
_cell.angle_alpha   90.00
_cell.angle_beta   90.00
_cell.angle_gamma   90.00
#
_symmetry.space_group_name_H-M   'P 1'
#
loop_
_entity.id
_entity.type
_entity.pdbx_description
1 polymer ?
#
loop_
_entity_poly.entity_id
_entity_poly.type
_entity_poly.pdbx_seq_one_letter_code
_entity_poly.pdbx_strand_id
1 'polypeptide(L)' 'MEQKYRVIKDIPEGWETGATSGDVLTVKPWKGELTLMKGDKAVCDTDSEYAKDYCEEIE' A
#
# COMPACT_ATOMS: atom_id res chain seq x y z
N MET A 1 -0.83 4.28 16.58
CA MET A 1 -1.47 4.92 15.42
C MET A 1 -1.22 3.97 14.26
N GLU A 2 -2.26 3.49 13.60
CA GLU A 2 -2.09 2.62 12.43
C GLU A 2 -1.63 3.49 11.26
N GLN A 3 -0.41 3.30 10.76
CA GLN A 3 0.05 3.99 9.57
C GLN A 3 -0.81 3.62 8.37
N LYS A 4 -1.25 4.63 7.64
CA LYS A 4 -2.11 4.50 6.48
C LYS A 4 -1.52 5.28 5.32
N TYR A 5 -1.82 4.81 4.13
CA TYR A 5 -1.39 5.44 2.90
C TYR A 5 -2.59 5.61 1.99
N ARG A 6 -2.73 6.77 1.36
CA ARG A 6 -3.67 6.98 0.27
C ARG A 6 -2.94 6.75 -1.04
N VAL A 7 -3.53 5.94 -1.92
CA VAL A 7 -3.03 5.77 -3.28
C VAL A 7 -3.32 7.05 -4.06
N ILE A 8 -2.27 7.68 -4.59
CA ILE A 8 -2.36 8.87 -5.44
C ILE A 8 -2.27 8.52 -6.93
N LYS A 9 -1.70 7.35 -7.25
CA LYS A 9 -1.57 6.83 -8.62
C LYS A 9 -1.93 5.34 -8.67
N ASP A 10 -2.67 4.92 -9.69
CA ASP A 10 -3.06 3.51 -9.86
C ASP A 10 -1.86 2.57 -9.85
N ILE A 11 -1.96 1.52 -9.03
CA ILE A 11 -1.05 0.38 -8.95
C ILE A 11 -1.76 -0.79 -9.63
N PRO A 12 -1.50 -1.06 -10.93
CA PRO A 12 -2.24 -2.09 -11.67
C PRO A 12 -1.89 -3.51 -11.19
N GLU A 13 -0.64 -3.74 -10.80
CA GLU A 13 -0.13 -5.04 -10.35
C GLU A 13 0.62 -4.85 -9.03
N GLY A 14 -0.05 -5.16 -7.93
CA GLY A 14 0.60 -5.35 -6.63
C GLY A 14 0.88 -6.83 -6.37
N TRP A 15 1.46 -7.13 -5.21
CA TRP A 15 1.86 -8.49 -4.82
C TRP A 15 0.73 -9.52 -4.91
N GLU A 16 -0.46 -9.16 -4.40
CA GLU A 16 -1.67 -9.99 -4.50
C GLU A 16 -2.81 -9.25 -5.21
N THR A 17 -2.82 -7.91 -5.12
CA THR A 17 -3.83 -7.08 -5.76
C THR A 17 -3.29 -5.69 -6.08
N GLY A 18 -3.83 -5.08 -7.14
CA GLY A 18 -3.62 -3.68 -7.42
C GLY A 18 -4.45 -2.75 -6.52
N ALA A 19 -4.20 -1.46 -6.65
CA ALA A 19 -4.95 -0.41 -5.98
C ALA A 19 -5.19 0.77 -6.92
N THR A 20 -6.29 1.49 -6.70
CA THR A 20 -6.72 2.62 -7.54
C THR A 20 -6.52 3.92 -6.77
N SER A 21 -6.18 5.01 -7.47
CA SER A 21 -6.10 6.34 -6.88
C SER A 21 -7.33 6.65 -6.03
N GLY A 22 -7.10 7.05 -4.78
CA GLY A 22 -8.12 7.30 -3.76
C GLY A 22 -8.28 6.16 -2.74
N ASP A 23 -7.83 4.94 -3.06
CA ASP A 23 -7.83 3.83 -2.11
C ASP A 23 -6.99 4.15 -0.88
N VAL A 24 -7.41 3.62 0.27
CA VAL A 24 -6.65 3.69 1.52
C VAL A 24 -6.08 2.32 1.85
N LEU A 25 -4.76 2.28 1.98
CA LEU A 25 -4.01 1.10 2.36
C LEU A 25 -3.56 1.22 3.81
N THR A 26 -3.56 0.09 4.52
CA THR A 26 -3.09 0.01 5.91
C THR A 26 -1.76 -0.71 5.96
N VAL A 27 -0.82 -0.25 6.77
CA VAL A 27 0.44 -0.96 7.00
C VAL A 27 0.21 -2.17 7.88
N LYS A 28 0.58 -3.37 7.40
CA LYS A 28 0.64 -4.59 8.22
C LYS A 28 1.84 -5.46 7.85
N PRO A 29 2.33 -6.31 8.76
CA PRO A 29 3.34 -7.30 8.42
C PRO A 29 2.79 -8.35 7.45
N TRP A 30 3.48 -8.57 6.33
CA TRP A 30 3.18 -9.64 5.37
C TRP A 30 4.48 -10.30 4.92
N LYS A 31 4.58 -11.63 5.05
CA LYS A 31 5.79 -12.43 4.74
C LYS A 31 7.11 -11.94 5.37
N GLY A 32 7.04 -11.21 6.48
CA GLY A 32 8.21 -10.69 7.20
C GLY A 32 8.51 -9.23 6.97
N GLU A 33 7.88 -8.59 5.96
CA GLU A 33 8.08 -7.19 5.61
C GLU A 33 6.85 -6.34 6.01
N LEU A 34 7.05 -5.03 6.16
CA LEU A 34 5.95 -4.09 6.35
C LEU A 34 5.34 -3.73 5.00
N THR A 35 4.06 -4.08 4.82
CA THR A 35 3.39 -4.03 3.52
C THR A 35 2.12 -3.20 3.58
N LEU A 36 1.88 -2.44 2.51
CA LEU A 36 0.63 -1.73 2.26
C LEU A 36 -0.45 -2.73 1.85
N MET A 37 -1.47 -2.85 2.69
CA MET A 37 -2.55 -3.81 2.51
C MET A 37 -3.83 -3.12 2.04
N LYS A 38 -4.47 -3.67 1.00
CA LYS A 38 -5.85 -3.33 0.61
C LYS A 38 -6.78 -4.36 1.21
N GLY A 39 -7.29 -4.08 2.42
CA GLY A 39 -8.04 -5.06 3.20
C GLY A 39 -7.12 -6.17 3.72
N ASP A 40 -7.33 -7.39 3.20
CA ASP A 40 -6.57 -8.61 3.51
C ASP A 40 -5.50 -8.96 2.46
N LYS A 41 -5.38 -8.17 1.37
CA LYS A 41 -4.45 -8.44 0.26
C LYS A 41 -3.27 -7.49 0.27
N ALA A 42 -2.07 -8.03 0.03
CA ALA A 42 -0.85 -7.25 -0.13
C ALA A 42 -0.82 -6.50 -1.47
N VAL A 43 -0.45 -5.23 -1.43
CA VAL A 43 -0.25 -4.38 -2.63
C VAL A 43 1.23 -4.19 -2.89
N CYS A 44 1.97 -3.55 -1.98
CA CYS A 44 3.40 -3.32 -2.12
C CYS A 44 4.04 -3.05 -0.75
N ASP A 45 5.35 -3.23 -0.63
CA ASP A 45 6.06 -2.98 0.63
C ASP A 45 6.21 -1.48 0.88
N THR A 46 6.23 -1.09 2.16
CA THR A 46 6.30 0.32 2.59
C THR A 46 7.54 1.06 2.09
N ASP A 47 8.61 0.34 1.77
CA ASP A 47 9.87 0.86 1.24
C ASP A 47 10.00 0.75 -0.29
N SER A 48 9.00 0.14 -0.96
CA SER A 48 8.98 -0.03 -2.42
C SER A 48 8.80 1.30 -3.16
N GLU A 49 9.19 1.32 -4.44
CA GLU A 49 8.96 2.49 -5.33
C GLU A 49 7.46 2.81 -5.46
N TYR A 50 6.60 1.79 -5.45
CA TYR A 50 5.16 2.01 -5.44
C TYR A 50 4.70 2.75 -4.18
N ALA A 51 5.18 2.38 -3.00
CA ALA A 51 4.81 3.09 -1.77
C ALA A 51 5.31 4.55 -1.76
N LYS A 52 6.44 4.84 -2.41
CA LYS A 52 7.03 6.19 -2.45
C LYS A 52 6.40 7.09 -3.51
N ASP A 53 6.14 6.55 -4.70
CA ASP A 53 5.73 7.35 -5.88
C ASP A 53 4.22 7.28 -6.16
N TYR A 54 3.53 6.25 -5.64
CA TYR A 54 2.12 5.99 -5.93
C TYR A 54 1.23 6.14 -4.70
N CYS A 55 1.82 6.32 -3.52
CA CYS A 55 1.12 6.45 -2.27
C CYS A 55 1.62 7.66 -1.48
N GLU A 56 0.73 8.23 -0.67
CA GLU A 56 1.03 9.31 0.27
C GLU A 56 0.63 8.87 1.68
N GLU A 57 1.51 9.05 2.66
CA GLU A 57 1.21 8.75 4.06
C GLU A 57 0.13 9.71 4.58
N ILE A 58 -0.86 9.18 5.29
CA ILE A 58 -1.94 9.96 5.90
C ILE A 58 -2.05 9.64 7.39
N GLU A 59 -2.41 10.65 8.19
CA GLU A 59 -2.65 10.55 9.64
C GLU A 59 -3.95 9.81 10.00
#